data_AF-A0A069IUS9-F1
#
_entry.id   AF-A0A069IUS9-F1
#
_cell.length_a   1.000
_cell.length_b   1.000
_cell.length_c   1.000
_cell.angle_alpha   90.00
_cell.angle_beta   90.00
_cell.angle_gamma   90.00
#
_symmetry.space_group_name_H-M   'P 1'
#
loop_
_entity.id
_entity.type
_entity.pdbx_description
1 polymer ?
#
loop_
_entity_poly.entity_id
_entity_poly.type
_entity_poly.pdbx_seq_one_letter_code
_entity_poly.pdbx_strand_id
1 'polypeptide(L)'
;RAHPQATAWRGIQRRILQFAVAAGRPEEGVALARELAMTTYRTAEEFNDRFETTAPDAVGGAYPVCDYLTARGQAYRTHTTPARWLSMSDSLDRHSVTPEAISTPVTLIGFTSDRLVPIDDIRELAARLPTLWRFVEAPSLYGHDAFLKEDAFVGDILRAAFKDIKA
;
A
#
# COMPACT_ATOMS: atom_id res chain seq x y z
N ARG A 1 -10.39 -4.69 -10.02
CA ARG A 1 -9.62 -3.70 -10.83
C ARG A 1 -8.83 -2.79 -9.89
N ALA A 2 -7.78 -2.12 -10.34
CA ALA A 2 -7.10 -1.12 -9.51
C ALA A 2 -7.95 0.16 -9.30
N HIS A 3 -7.86 0.76 -8.11
CA HIS A 3 -8.49 2.05 -7.82
C HIS A 3 -7.75 3.19 -8.54
N PRO A 4 -8.44 4.16 -9.18
CA PRO A 4 -7.80 5.25 -9.93
C PRO A 4 -6.81 6.09 -9.12
N GLN A 5 -7.10 6.32 -7.83
CA GLN A 5 -6.20 7.06 -6.94
C GLN A 5 -4.88 6.32 -6.71
N ALA A 6 -4.92 5.00 -6.55
CA ALA A 6 -3.73 4.17 -6.40
C ALA A 6 -2.89 4.19 -7.69
N THR A 7 -3.54 4.16 -8.85
CA THR A 7 -2.90 4.31 -10.16
C THR A 7 -2.25 5.69 -10.33
N ALA A 8 -2.88 6.77 -9.85
CA ALA A 8 -2.31 8.12 -9.90
C ALA A 8 -1.01 8.22 -9.08
N TRP A 9 -1.00 7.70 -7.84
CA TRP A 9 0.20 7.66 -7.00
C TRP A 9 1.32 6.84 -7.64
N ARG A 10 1.00 5.63 -8.13
CA ARG A 10 1.98 4.79 -8.85
C ARG A 10 2.49 5.48 -10.12
N GLY A 11 1.65 6.23 -10.84
CA GLY A 11 2.06 7.03 -11.99
C GLY A 11 3.08 8.11 -11.64
N ILE A 12 2.98 8.75 -10.49
CA ILE A 12 4.02 9.67 -10.00
C ILE A 12 5.31 8.90 -9.66
N GLN A 13 5.21 7.78 -8.92
CA GLN A 13 6.38 6.94 -8.60
C GLN A 13 7.13 6.48 -9.87
N ARG A 14 6.41 6.04 -10.91
CA ARG A 14 7.01 5.64 -12.19
C ARG A 14 7.77 6.79 -12.87
N ARG A 15 7.22 8.01 -12.86
CA ARG A 15 7.90 9.19 -13.41
C ARG A 15 9.13 9.60 -12.62
N ILE A 16 9.09 9.51 -11.29
CA ILE A 16 10.26 9.72 -10.41
C ILE A 16 11.39 8.76 -10.82
N LEU A 17 11.08 7.48 -10.98
CA LEU A 17 12.05 6.46 -11.38
C LEU A 17 12.65 6.75 -12.76
N GLN A 18 11.81 7.04 -13.75
CA GLN A 18 12.25 7.36 -15.10
C GLN A 18 13.15 8.59 -15.13
N PHE A 19 12.77 9.65 -14.41
CA PHE A 19 13.57 10.86 -14.27
C PHE A 19 14.94 10.58 -13.65
N ALA A 20 14.97 9.85 -12.54
CA ALA A 20 16.21 9.54 -11.83
C ALA A 20 17.14 8.62 -12.65
N VAL A 21 16.59 7.67 -13.42
CA VAL A 21 17.35 6.85 -14.36
C VAL A 21 17.98 7.73 -15.45
N ALA A 22 17.21 8.64 -16.06
CA ALA A 22 17.72 9.56 -17.08
C ALA A 22 18.81 10.50 -16.52
N ALA A 23 18.73 10.85 -15.24
CA ALA A 23 19.73 11.66 -14.54
C ALA A 23 20.96 10.87 -14.06
N GLY A 24 21.05 9.56 -14.32
CA GLY A 24 22.15 8.71 -13.84
C GLY A 24 22.14 8.45 -12.33
N ARG A 25 20.99 8.64 -11.66
CA ARG A 25 20.81 8.50 -10.19
C ARG A 25 19.73 7.46 -9.85
N PRO A 26 19.81 6.21 -10.36
CA PRO A 26 18.71 5.25 -10.27
C PRO A 26 18.30 4.88 -8.83
N GLU A 27 19.26 4.74 -7.91
CA GLU A 27 18.96 4.41 -6.51
C GLU A 27 18.17 5.52 -5.82
N GLU A 28 18.48 6.78 -6.12
CA GLU A 28 17.74 7.92 -5.56
C GLU A 28 16.30 7.97 -6.07
N GLY A 29 16.08 7.57 -7.32
CA GLY A 29 14.74 7.37 -7.85
C GLY A 29 13.96 6.34 -7.05
N VAL A 30 14.60 5.23 -6.67
CA VAL A 30 13.98 4.19 -5.82
C VAL A 30 13.68 4.75 -4.43
N ALA A 31 14.59 5.52 -3.84
CA ALA A 31 14.38 6.16 -2.54
C ALA A 31 13.16 7.09 -2.56
N LEU A 32 13.11 8.03 -3.52
CA LEU A 32 12.00 8.98 -3.66
C LEU A 32 10.66 8.31 -3.99
N ALA A 33 10.68 7.28 -4.86
CA ALA A 33 9.47 6.50 -5.14
C ALA A 33 8.97 5.80 -3.88
N ARG A 34 9.89 5.30 -3.02
CA ARG A 34 9.55 4.68 -1.74
C ARG A 34 9.00 5.69 -0.73
N GLU A 35 9.59 6.87 -0.64
CA GLU A 35 9.09 7.97 0.20
C GLU A 35 7.63 8.29 -0.13
N LEU A 36 7.34 8.52 -1.42
CA LEU A 36 5.97 8.78 -1.88
C LEU A 36 5.05 7.59 -1.55
N ALA A 37 5.50 6.36 -1.78
CA ALA A 37 4.70 5.18 -1.49
C ALA A 37 4.30 5.09 0.00
N MET A 38 5.21 5.42 0.91
CA MET A 38 4.95 5.38 2.35
C MET A 38 3.88 6.37 2.81
N THR A 39 3.69 7.49 2.10
CA THR A 39 2.57 8.42 2.37
C THR A 39 1.20 7.81 2.09
N THR A 40 1.14 6.74 1.29
CA THR A 40 -0.11 6.08 0.88
C THR A 40 -0.45 4.87 1.73
N TYR A 41 0.52 4.34 2.47
CA TYR A 41 0.33 3.12 3.28
C TYR A 41 -0.23 3.41 4.66
N ARG A 42 -0.04 4.63 5.16
CA ARG A 42 -0.37 5.08 6.52
C ARG A 42 -1.57 6.01 6.52
N THR A 43 -2.12 6.26 7.72
CA THR A 43 -3.23 7.19 7.93
C THR A 43 -2.71 8.59 8.26
N ALA A 44 -3.54 9.62 8.08
CA ALA A 44 -3.15 10.97 8.46
C ALA A 44 -3.07 11.09 9.99
N GLU A 45 -3.93 10.36 10.68
CA GLU A 45 -4.00 10.22 12.11
C GLU A 45 -2.69 9.64 12.68
N GLU A 46 -2.13 8.61 12.05
CA GLU A 46 -0.83 8.04 12.45
C GLU A 46 0.32 9.04 12.28
N PHE A 47 0.32 9.82 11.19
CA PHE A 47 1.33 10.86 11.00
C PHE A 47 1.17 12.02 11.97
N ASN A 48 -0.06 12.43 12.27
CA ASN A 48 -0.32 13.51 13.22
C ASN A 48 0.06 13.15 14.65
N ASP A 49 -0.11 11.88 15.04
CA ASP A 49 0.30 11.38 16.36
C ASP A 49 1.83 11.23 16.48
N ARG A 50 2.50 10.83 15.39
CA ARG A 50 3.93 10.48 15.42
C ARG A 50 4.89 11.66 15.20
N PHE A 51 4.46 12.74 14.57
CA PHE A 51 5.37 13.78 14.10
C PHE A 51 4.94 15.18 14.52
N GLU A 52 5.90 15.97 15.00
CA GLU A 52 5.72 17.39 15.25
C GLU A 52 5.58 18.18 13.94
N THR A 53 4.83 19.28 14.00
CA THR A 53 4.56 20.16 12.85
C THR A 53 5.32 21.49 12.93
N THR A 54 6.31 21.60 13.82
CA THR A 54 7.14 22.80 13.96
C THR A 54 7.88 23.06 12.66
N ALA A 55 7.75 24.28 12.14
CA ALA A 55 8.42 24.67 10.90
C ALA A 55 9.94 24.70 11.09
N PRO A 56 10.72 24.22 10.10
CA PRO A 56 12.17 24.34 10.13
C PRO A 56 12.61 25.80 9.96
N ASP A 57 13.82 26.12 10.45
CA ASP A 57 14.35 27.49 10.47
C ASP A 57 14.51 28.11 9.08
N ALA A 58 14.71 27.29 8.05
CA ALA A 58 14.92 27.72 6.67
C ALA A 58 13.80 27.24 5.73
N VAL A 59 13.44 28.08 4.77
CA VAL A 59 12.54 27.70 3.67
C VAL A 59 13.14 26.52 2.90
N GLY A 60 12.35 25.47 2.73
CA GLY A 60 12.80 24.23 2.10
C GLY A 60 13.53 23.26 3.03
N GLY A 61 13.64 23.58 4.33
CA GLY A 61 14.10 22.64 5.34
C GLY A 61 13.16 21.43 5.47
N ALA A 62 13.70 20.30 5.92
CA ALA A 62 12.94 19.09 6.15
C ALA A 62 12.16 19.18 7.47
N TYR A 63 10.89 18.78 7.43
CA TYR A 63 10.11 18.52 8.64
C TYR A 63 10.49 17.13 9.21
N PRO A 64 10.25 16.86 10.51
CA PRO A 64 10.53 15.54 11.10
C PRO A 64 9.91 14.36 10.33
N VAL A 65 8.70 14.55 9.77
CA VAL A 65 8.06 13.54 8.89
C VAL A 65 8.83 13.32 7.59
N CYS A 66 9.41 14.38 7.01
CA CYS A 66 10.24 14.30 5.80
C CYS A 66 11.55 13.55 6.09
N ASP A 67 12.18 13.79 7.25
CA ASP A 67 13.38 13.05 7.66
C ASP A 67 13.08 11.57 7.86
N TYR A 68 11.95 11.24 8.48
CA TYR A 68 11.47 9.87 8.58
C TYR A 68 11.31 9.23 7.19
N LEU A 69 10.58 9.88 6.28
CA LEU A 69 10.37 9.36 4.93
C LEU A 69 11.71 9.16 4.22
N THR A 70 12.58 10.17 4.24
CA THR A 70 13.94 10.13 3.66
C THR A 70 14.73 8.94 4.20
N ALA A 71 14.78 8.76 5.51
CA ALA A 71 15.48 7.64 6.14
C ALA A 71 14.93 6.28 5.65
N ARG A 72 13.60 6.15 5.50
CA ARG A 72 12.97 4.92 5.00
C ARG A 72 13.18 4.70 3.50
N GLY A 73 13.20 5.76 2.70
CA GLY A 73 13.55 5.72 1.28
C GLY A 73 14.99 5.28 1.08
N GLN A 74 15.92 5.93 1.79
CA GLN A 74 17.34 5.60 1.76
C GLN A 74 17.62 4.16 2.18
N ALA A 75 16.97 3.67 3.23
CA ALA A 75 17.10 2.28 3.66
C ALA A 75 16.62 1.27 2.59
N TYR A 76 15.66 1.64 1.74
CA TYR A 76 15.08 0.75 0.74
C TYR A 76 15.77 0.81 -0.63
N ARG A 77 16.54 1.87 -0.93
CA ARG A 77 17.00 2.21 -2.28
C ARG A 77 17.71 1.10 -3.06
N THR A 78 18.38 0.18 -2.37
CA THR A 78 19.13 -0.95 -2.95
C THR A 78 18.35 -2.28 -2.96
N HIS A 79 17.14 -2.31 -2.40
CA HIS A 79 16.33 -3.54 -2.28
C HIS A 79 15.63 -3.93 -3.59
N THR A 80 15.59 -3.02 -4.57
CA THR A 80 15.00 -3.27 -5.89
C THR A 80 15.65 -2.39 -6.94
N THR A 81 15.46 -2.72 -8.21
CA THR A 81 15.88 -1.90 -9.33
C THR A 81 14.72 -1.05 -9.85
N PRO A 82 14.99 0.11 -10.51
CA PRO A 82 13.93 0.87 -11.17
C PRO A 82 13.13 0.03 -12.17
N ALA A 83 13.79 -0.80 -12.98
CA ALA A 83 13.13 -1.68 -13.95
C ALA A 83 12.15 -2.65 -13.26
N ARG A 84 12.55 -3.26 -12.15
CA ARG A 84 11.68 -4.16 -11.37
C ARG A 84 10.50 -3.40 -10.76
N TRP A 85 10.74 -2.22 -10.18
CA TRP A 85 9.65 -1.39 -9.65
C TRP A 85 8.65 -1.01 -10.74
N LEU A 86 9.12 -0.52 -11.89
CA LEU A 86 8.27 -0.14 -13.02
C LEU A 86 7.38 -1.30 -13.47
N SER A 87 7.97 -2.49 -13.64
CA SER A 87 7.24 -3.70 -14.06
C SER A 87 6.19 -4.14 -13.04
N MET A 88 6.52 -4.21 -11.75
CA MET A 88 5.55 -4.57 -10.72
C MET A 88 4.45 -3.51 -10.55
N SER A 89 4.82 -2.23 -10.63
CA SER A 89 3.89 -1.10 -10.54
C SER A 89 2.88 -1.09 -11.69
N ASP A 90 3.32 -1.36 -12.91
CA ASP A 90 2.44 -1.49 -14.08
C ASP A 90 1.53 -2.72 -13.97
N SER A 91 2.05 -3.85 -13.50
CA SER A 91 1.27 -5.07 -13.24
C SER A 91 0.11 -4.82 -12.27
N LEU A 92 0.34 -4.09 -11.17
CA LEU A 92 -0.71 -3.71 -10.22
C LEU A 92 -1.84 -2.90 -10.87
N ASP A 93 -1.52 -2.00 -11.79
CA ASP A 93 -2.52 -1.16 -12.47
C ASP A 93 -3.29 -1.91 -13.55
N ARG A 94 -2.67 -2.92 -14.17
CA ARG A 94 -3.34 -3.81 -15.14
C ARG A 94 -4.23 -4.86 -14.49
N HIS A 95 -4.20 -4.99 -13.17
CA HIS A 95 -5.04 -5.96 -12.46
C HIS A 95 -6.52 -5.76 -12.82
N SER A 96 -7.10 -6.79 -13.41
CA SER A 96 -8.52 -6.90 -13.71
C SER A 96 -8.95 -8.34 -13.48
N VAL A 97 -10.05 -8.51 -12.76
CA VAL A 97 -10.63 -9.81 -12.43
C VAL A 97 -12.15 -9.70 -12.55
N THR A 98 -12.79 -10.79 -12.95
CA THR A 98 -14.24 -10.98 -12.91
C THR A 98 -14.54 -11.78 -11.64
N PRO A 99 -15.01 -11.15 -10.54
CA PRO A 99 -15.28 -11.84 -9.28
C PRO A 99 -16.21 -13.04 -9.43
N GLU A 100 -17.19 -12.93 -10.33
CA GLU A 100 -18.20 -13.95 -10.60
C GLU A 100 -17.61 -15.24 -11.19
N ALA A 101 -16.41 -15.18 -11.77
CA ALA A 101 -15.70 -16.34 -12.33
C ALA A 101 -14.88 -17.09 -11.28
N ILE A 102 -14.78 -16.59 -10.04
CA ILE A 102 -14.01 -17.24 -8.97
C ILE A 102 -14.83 -18.36 -8.36
N SER A 103 -14.33 -19.60 -8.48
CA SER A 103 -15.00 -20.81 -7.99
C SER A 103 -14.41 -21.37 -6.69
N THR A 104 -13.29 -20.82 -6.22
CA THR A 104 -12.66 -21.22 -4.96
C THR A 104 -13.29 -20.44 -3.80
N PRO A 105 -13.50 -21.04 -2.61
CA PRO A 105 -13.93 -20.30 -1.42
C PRO A 105 -12.99 -19.11 -1.12
N VAL A 106 -13.57 -17.93 -0.90
CA VAL A 106 -12.81 -16.68 -0.68
C VAL A 106 -13.07 -16.13 0.71
N THR A 107 -12.01 -15.90 1.48
CA THR A 107 -12.04 -15.03 2.66
C THR A 107 -11.43 -13.68 2.31
N LEU A 108 -12.19 -12.61 2.51
CA LEU A 108 -11.73 -11.23 2.34
C LEU A 108 -11.45 -10.61 3.71
N ILE A 109 -10.36 -9.84 3.78
CA ILE A 109 -10.00 -8.99 4.92
C ILE A 109 -9.79 -7.59 4.36
N GLY A 110 -10.56 -6.61 4.85
CA GLY A 110 -10.45 -5.21 4.46
C GLY A 110 -10.30 -4.32 5.69
N PHE A 111 -9.42 -3.33 5.59
CA PHE A 111 -9.26 -2.33 6.64
C PHE A 111 -9.98 -1.04 6.26
N THR A 112 -10.83 -0.52 7.13
CA THR A 112 -11.68 0.66 6.83
C THR A 112 -10.88 1.95 6.65
N SER A 113 -9.64 1.97 7.13
CA SER A 113 -8.70 3.09 7.02
C SER A 113 -7.73 2.96 5.84
N ASP A 114 -7.83 1.90 5.03
CA ASP A 114 -6.98 1.71 3.85
C ASP A 114 -7.31 2.75 2.78
N ARG A 115 -6.30 3.52 2.37
CA ARG A 115 -6.40 4.56 1.34
C ARG A 115 -5.91 4.10 -0.02
N LEU A 116 -5.15 3.00 -0.08
CA LEU A 116 -4.59 2.43 -1.30
C LEU A 116 -5.54 1.43 -1.94
N VAL A 117 -6.22 0.64 -1.12
CA VAL A 117 -7.31 -0.26 -1.52
C VAL A 117 -8.53 0.08 -0.64
N PRO A 118 -9.32 1.10 -1.02
CA PRO A 118 -10.44 1.55 -0.20
C PRO A 118 -11.40 0.42 0.15
N ILE A 119 -11.96 0.47 1.36
CA ILE A 119 -12.87 -0.58 1.84
C ILE A 119 -14.08 -0.80 0.93
N ASP A 120 -14.54 0.25 0.25
CA ASP A 120 -15.65 0.16 -0.69
C ASP A 120 -15.32 -0.69 -1.93
N ASP A 121 -14.07 -0.70 -2.40
CA ASP A 121 -13.64 -1.60 -3.47
C ASP A 121 -13.68 -3.07 -3.00
N ILE A 122 -13.35 -3.33 -1.73
CA ILE A 122 -13.44 -4.68 -1.14
C ILE A 122 -14.89 -5.09 -0.91
N ARG A 123 -15.77 -4.16 -0.49
CA ARG A 123 -17.21 -4.40 -0.39
C ARG A 123 -17.83 -4.72 -1.76
N GLU A 124 -17.44 -4.00 -2.81
CA GLU A 124 -17.85 -4.31 -4.19
C GLU A 124 -17.41 -5.72 -4.59
N LEU A 125 -16.15 -6.08 -4.31
CA LEU A 125 -15.63 -7.41 -4.56
C LEU A 125 -16.43 -8.48 -3.79
N ALA A 126 -16.66 -8.27 -2.49
CA ALA A 126 -17.43 -9.18 -1.64
C ALA A 126 -18.85 -9.41 -2.19
N ALA A 127 -19.54 -8.35 -2.60
CA ALA A 127 -20.89 -8.44 -3.15
C ALA A 127 -20.98 -9.22 -4.47
N ARG A 128 -19.87 -9.32 -5.22
CA ARG A 128 -19.80 -9.96 -6.53
C ARG A 128 -19.20 -11.37 -6.50
N LEU A 129 -18.68 -11.81 -5.35
CA LEU A 129 -18.08 -13.13 -5.18
C LEU A 129 -19.16 -14.18 -4.86
N PRO A 130 -19.47 -15.12 -5.78
CA PRO A 130 -20.43 -16.19 -5.51
C PRO A 130 -19.93 -17.17 -4.44
N THR A 131 -18.61 -17.21 -4.23
CA THR A 131 -17.92 -18.09 -3.28
C THR A 131 -17.38 -17.35 -2.06
N LEU A 132 -17.96 -16.19 -1.74
CA LEU A 132 -17.58 -15.47 -0.53
C LEU A 132 -17.89 -16.33 0.70
N TRP A 133 -16.84 -16.83 1.34
CA TRP A 133 -16.92 -17.60 2.57
C TRP A 133 -17.05 -16.67 3.77
N ARG A 134 -16.22 -15.61 3.80
CA ARG A 134 -16.16 -14.66 4.89
C ARG A 134 -15.66 -13.33 4.39
N PHE A 135 -16.26 -12.25 4.89
CA PHE A 135 -15.72 -10.92 4.76
C PHE A 135 -15.51 -10.33 6.15
N VAL A 136 -14.27 -9.95 6.46
CA VAL A 136 -13.89 -9.33 7.73
C VAL A 136 -13.49 -7.89 7.46
N GLU A 137 -14.19 -6.97 8.10
CA GLU A 137 -13.86 -5.56 8.11
C GLU A 137 -13.34 -5.15 9.48
N ALA A 138 -12.25 -4.38 9.51
CA ALA A 138 -11.70 -3.86 10.77
C ALA A 138 -11.13 -2.45 10.59
N PRO A 139 -11.23 -1.57 11.61
CA PRO A 139 -10.44 -0.36 11.65
C PRO A 139 -8.99 -0.69 12.03
N SER A 140 -8.06 0.16 11.61
CA SER A 140 -6.68 0.15 12.11
C SER A 140 -6.05 1.54 11.94
N LEU A 141 -5.18 1.94 12.86
CA LEU A 141 -4.41 3.18 12.70
C LEU A 141 -3.42 3.09 11.52
N TYR A 142 -3.10 1.88 11.06
CA TYR A 142 -2.02 1.65 10.09
C TYR A 142 -2.44 1.69 8.63
N GLY A 143 -3.72 1.91 8.32
CA GLY A 143 -4.20 2.03 6.94
C GLY A 143 -3.93 0.76 6.13
N HIS A 144 -3.31 0.90 4.96
CA HIS A 144 -2.92 -0.25 4.14
C HIS A 144 -1.92 -1.16 4.85
N ASP A 145 -1.01 -0.63 5.66
CA ASP A 145 -0.03 -1.44 6.40
C ASP A 145 -0.65 -2.29 7.53
N ALA A 146 -1.96 -2.16 7.78
CA ALA A 146 -2.65 -2.93 8.82
C ALA A 146 -2.56 -4.44 8.61
N PHE A 147 -2.55 -4.94 7.37
CA PHE A 147 -2.41 -6.39 7.13
C PHE A 147 -1.04 -6.95 7.56
N LEU A 148 -0.04 -6.08 7.76
CA LEU A 148 1.28 -6.42 8.29
C LEU A 148 1.45 -6.09 9.77
N LYS A 149 0.69 -5.09 10.28
CA LYS A 149 0.84 -4.54 11.63
C LYS A 149 -0.15 -5.11 12.64
N GLU A 150 -1.33 -5.52 12.20
CA GLU A 150 -2.34 -6.21 13.01
C GLU A 150 -2.10 -7.72 12.95
N ASP A 151 -0.88 -8.14 13.30
CA ASP A 151 -0.36 -9.50 13.07
C ASP A 151 -1.19 -10.60 13.75
N ALA A 152 -1.57 -10.39 15.01
CA ALA A 152 -2.41 -11.32 15.77
C ALA A 152 -3.80 -11.44 15.14
N PHE A 153 -4.43 -10.31 14.81
CA PHE A 153 -5.76 -10.24 14.22
C PHE A 153 -5.81 -10.93 12.85
N VAL A 154 -4.87 -10.60 11.96
CA VAL A 154 -4.76 -11.24 10.64
C VAL A 154 -4.43 -12.73 10.79
N GLY A 155 -3.52 -13.06 11.70
CA GLY A 155 -3.13 -14.45 11.98
C GLY A 155 -4.30 -15.33 12.40
N ASP A 156 -5.20 -14.83 13.24
CA ASP A 156 -6.39 -15.57 13.68
C ASP A 156 -7.39 -15.80 12.54
N ILE A 157 -7.57 -14.82 11.66
CA ILE A 157 -8.42 -14.98 10.47
C ILE A 157 -7.83 -16.04 9.53
N LEU A 158 -6.52 -16.00 9.27
CA LEU A 158 -5.85 -16.98 8.43
C LEU A 158 -5.94 -18.40 9.02
N ARG A 159 -5.76 -18.55 10.34
CA ARG A 159 -5.92 -19.85 11.02
C ARG A 159 -7.34 -20.40 10.88
N ALA A 160 -8.36 -19.55 11.00
CA ALA A 160 -9.74 -19.96 10.79
C ALA A 160 -9.96 -20.40 9.33
N ALA A 161 -9.59 -19.55 8.36
CA ALA A 161 -9.76 -19.85 6.94
C ALA A 161 -9.07 -21.17 6.52
N PHE A 162 -7.87 -21.45 7.03
CA PHE A 162 -7.16 -22.70 6.71
C PHE A 162 -7.69 -23.95 7.41
N LYS A 163 -8.31 -23.82 8.59
CA LYS A 163 -8.97 -24.96 9.26
C LYS A 163 -10.20 -25.38 8.47
N ASP A 164 -10.98 -24.41 8.00
CA ASP A 164 -12.23 -24.65 7.29
C ASP A 164 -12.04 -25.28 5.91
N ILE A 165 -10.86 -25.12 5.29
CA ILE A 165 -10.51 -25.79 4.01
C ILE A 165 -10.29 -27.31 4.17
N LYS A 166 -10.00 -27.78 5.40
CA LYS A 166 -9.71 -29.20 5.67
C LYS A 166 -10.92 -30.00 6.15
N ALA A 167 -12.07 -29.37 6.36
CA ALA A 167 -13.32 -30.00 6.77
C ALA A 167 -14.24 -30.22 5.58
#